data_AF-A0A6J7G7B1-F1
#
_entry.id   AF-A0A6J7G7B1-F1
#
_cell.length_a   1.000
_cell.length_b   1.000
_cell.length_c   1.000
_cell.angle_alpha   90.00
_cell.angle_beta   90.00
_cell.angle_gamma   90.00
#
_symmetry.space_group_name_H-M   'P 1'
#
loop_
_entity.id
_entity.type
_entity.pdbx_description
1 polymer ?
#
loop_
_entity_poly.entity_id
_entity_poly.type
_entity_poly.pdbx_seq_one_letter_code
_entity_poly.pdbx_strand_id
1 'polypeptide(L)'
;MPDDLRALWRRAQHGWPASYPLVQFPNAPLLVAIAGSLAARVLSGDASAVATAVSRIGVVIWAYEELVHGDNAVRRVFGVAGLTYMAVQISGVAD
;
A
#
# COMPACT_ATOMS: atom_id res chain seq x y z
N MET A 1 6.67 -6.96 21.50
CA MET A 1 5.53 -7.51 20.73
C MET A 1 5.23 -8.91 21.24
N PRO A 2 4.05 -9.12 21.86
CA PRO A 2 3.64 -10.41 22.43
C PRO A 2 3.53 -11.50 21.35
N ASP A 3 3.66 -12.76 21.77
CA ASP A 3 3.89 -13.91 20.88
C ASP A 3 2.68 -14.26 19.99
N ASP A 4 1.48 -13.94 20.48
CA ASP A 4 0.21 -13.99 19.76
C ASP A 4 0.19 -13.09 18.53
N LEU A 5 0.66 -11.84 18.65
CA LEU A 5 0.72 -10.90 17.53
C LEU A 5 1.75 -11.35 16.48
N ARG A 6 2.87 -11.95 16.89
CA ARG A 6 3.88 -12.49 15.94
C ARG A 6 3.33 -13.69 15.17
N ALA A 7 2.53 -14.53 15.81
CA ALA A 7 1.89 -15.67 15.17
C ALA A 7 0.82 -15.21 14.17
N LEU A 8 -0.01 -14.23 14.55
CA LEU A 8 -0.98 -13.61 13.66
C LEU A 8 -0.29 -12.96 12.45
N TRP A 9 0.81 -12.23 12.68
CA TRP A 9 1.61 -11.59 11.65
C TRP A 9 2.18 -12.59 10.63
N ARG A 10 2.77 -13.69 11.11
CA ARG A 10 3.27 -14.76 10.24
C ARG A 10 2.15 -15.44 9.45
N ARG A 11 0.98 -15.63 10.06
CA ARG A 11 -0.18 -16.21 9.37
C ARG A 11 -0.70 -15.30 8.27
N ALA A 12 -0.73 -13.98 8.51
CA ALA A 12 -1.11 -13.00 7.52
C ALA A 12 -0.19 -12.97 6.29
N GLN A 13 1.11 -13.29 6.47
CA GLN A 13 2.11 -13.35 5.40
C GLN A 13 1.89 -14.51 4.43
N HIS A 14 1.23 -15.59 4.84
CA HIS A 14 1.03 -16.76 3.98
C HIS A 14 0.04 -16.50 2.84
N GLY A 15 -0.75 -15.43 2.97
CA GLY A 15 -1.69 -15.02 1.95
C GLY A 15 -2.94 -15.90 1.89
N TRP A 16 -4.03 -15.30 1.42
CA TRP A 16 -5.29 -16.02 1.20
C TRP A 16 -5.84 -15.78 -0.20
N PRO A 17 -6.37 -16.82 -0.88
CA PRO A 17 -6.28 -18.24 -0.54
C PRO A 17 -4.85 -18.79 -0.68
N ALA A 18 -4.51 -19.85 0.08
CA ALA A 18 -3.13 -20.37 0.15
C ALA A 18 -2.59 -20.90 -1.20
N SER A 19 -3.47 -21.36 -2.09
CA SER A 19 -3.11 -21.85 -3.42
C SER A 19 -2.89 -20.72 -4.45
N TYR A 20 -3.48 -19.54 -4.22
CA TYR A 20 -3.35 -18.38 -5.09
C TYR A 20 -3.44 -17.11 -4.25
N PRO A 21 -2.34 -16.67 -3.62
CA PRO A 21 -2.36 -15.60 -2.63
C PRO A 21 -2.82 -14.26 -3.21
N LEU A 22 -4.07 -13.88 -2.94
CA LEU A 22 -4.61 -12.58 -3.35
C LEU A 22 -4.40 -11.53 -2.28
N VAL A 23 -4.59 -11.92 -1.01
CA VAL A 23 -4.50 -11.03 0.14
C VAL A 23 -3.38 -11.50 1.05
N GLN A 24 -2.23 -10.82 0.99
CA GLN A 24 -1.13 -10.99 1.94
C GLN A 24 -0.97 -9.72 2.76
N PHE A 25 -1.01 -9.85 4.08
CA PHE A 25 -0.62 -8.78 5.00
C PHE A 25 0.70 -9.17 5.65
N PRO A 26 1.72 -8.29 5.75
CA PRO A 26 1.63 -6.83 5.70
C PRO A 26 2.60 -6.23 4.67
N ASN A 27 2.04 -5.58 3.67
CA ASN A 27 2.83 -4.73 2.80
C ASN A 27 3.13 -3.41 3.53
N ALA A 28 4.33 -3.29 4.09
CA ALA A 28 4.74 -2.14 4.90
C ALA A 28 4.53 -0.78 4.18
N PRO A 29 4.89 -0.62 2.90
CA PRO A 29 4.52 0.55 2.09
C PRO A 29 3.03 0.91 2.12
N LEU A 30 2.13 -0.08 2.06
CA LEU A 30 0.69 0.15 2.10
C LEU A 30 0.22 0.60 3.49
N LEU A 31 0.79 0.06 4.56
CA LEU A 31 0.50 0.51 5.93
C LEU A 31 0.94 1.97 6.13
N VAL A 32 2.11 2.34 5.61
CA VAL A 32 2.59 3.73 5.61
C VAL A 32 1.65 4.62 4.80
N ALA A 33 1.19 4.15 3.64
CA ALA A 33 0.23 4.87 2.82
C ALA A 33 -1.08 5.17 3.59
N ILE A 34 -1.65 4.14 4.21
CA ILE A 34 -2.87 4.26 5.01
C ILE A 34 -2.66 5.21 6.19
N ALA A 35 -1.58 5.05 6.96
CA ALA A 35 -1.27 5.92 8.09
C ALA A 35 -1.10 7.38 7.67
N GLY A 36 -0.37 7.64 6.57
CA GLY A 36 -0.23 8.98 5.99
C GLY A 36 -1.57 9.57 5.56
N SER A 37 -2.44 8.77 4.93
CA SER A 37 -3.77 9.22 4.50
C SER A 37 -4.68 9.58 5.68
N LEU A 38 -4.61 8.82 6.77
CA LEU A 38 -5.38 9.09 7.99
C LEU A 38 -4.85 10.33 8.70
N ALA A 39 -3.52 10.48 8.78
CA ALA A 39 -2.87 11.66 9.33
C ALA A 39 -3.24 12.93 8.54
N ALA A 40 -3.25 12.88 7.21
CA ALA A 40 -3.60 14.02 6.37
C ALA A 40 -5.03 14.53 6.63
N ARG A 41 -5.97 13.65 7.01
CA ARG A 41 -7.36 14.00 7.32
C ARG A 41 -7.54 14.71 8.67
N VAL A 42 -6.61 14.53 9.60
CA VAL A 42 -6.69 15.12 10.95
C VAL A 42 -5.73 16.29 11.14
N LEU A 43 -4.66 16.36 10.34
CA LEU A 43 -3.71 17.46 10.33
C LEU A 43 -4.21 18.62 9.45
N SER A 44 -3.57 19.78 9.58
CA SER A 44 -3.88 20.98 8.78
C SER A 44 -2.60 21.64 8.27
N GLY A 45 -2.73 22.49 7.24
CA GLY A 45 -1.61 23.20 6.63
C GLY A 45 -0.50 22.27 6.13
N ASP A 46 0.75 22.68 6.30
CA ASP A 46 1.93 21.96 5.81
C ASP A 46 2.03 20.52 6.32
N ALA A 47 1.58 20.27 7.56
CA ALA A 47 1.59 18.93 8.13
C ALA A 47 0.63 17.97 7.38
N SER A 48 -0.53 18.47 6.94
CA SER A 48 -1.45 17.70 6.10
C SER A 48 -0.86 17.45 4.71
N ALA A 49 -0.15 18.43 4.14
CA ALA A 49 0.53 18.29 2.85
C ALA A 49 1.65 17.23 2.91
N VAL A 50 2.48 17.26 3.95
CA VAL A 50 3.53 16.24 4.17
C VAL A 50 2.91 14.86 4.37
N ALA A 51 1.87 14.73 5.18
CA ALA A 51 1.17 13.45 5.38
C ALA A 51 0.56 12.91 4.07
N THR A 52 0.03 13.79 3.23
CA THR A 52 -0.47 13.45 1.89
C THR A 52 0.67 12.96 0.98
N ALA A 53 1.82 13.63 1.00
CA ALA A 53 2.99 13.21 0.23
C ALA A 53 3.49 11.83 0.67
N VAL A 54 3.62 11.60 1.99
CA VAL A 54 3.99 10.30 2.56
C VAL A 54 3.00 9.21 2.13
N SER A 55 1.70 9.52 2.18
CA SER A 55 0.65 8.61 1.71
C SER A 55 0.87 8.20 0.26
N ARG A 56 1.02 9.19 -0.63
CA ARG A 56 1.22 8.98 -2.07
C ARG A 56 2.49 8.18 -2.37
N ILE A 57 3.61 8.50 -1.72
CA ILE A 57 4.87 7.76 -1.86
C ILE A 57 4.69 6.30 -1.42
N GLY A 58 4.00 6.06 -0.31
CA GLY A 58 3.68 4.71 0.16
C GLY A 58 2.89 3.91 -0.88
N VAL A 59 1.89 4.50 -1.53
CA VAL A 59 1.13 3.86 -2.63
C VAL A 59 2.02 3.55 -3.83
N VAL A 60 2.91 4.47 -4.21
CA VAL A 60 3.82 4.25 -5.36
C VAL A 60 4.78 3.10 -5.07
N ILE A 61 5.41 3.08 -3.90
CA ILE A 61 6.32 1.99 -3.50
C ILE A 61 5.57 0.67 -3.43
N TRP A 62 4.38 0.66 -2.81
CA TRP A 62 3.50 -0.51 -2.77
C TRP A 62 3.26 -1.06 -4.18
N ALA A 63 2.76 -0.21 -5.08
CA ALA A 63 2.38 -0.62 -6.43
C ALA A 63 3.58 -1.10 -7.25
N TYR A 64 4.76 -0.49 -7.08
CA TYR A 64 6.00 -0.96 -7.68
C TYR A 64 6.39 -2.36 -7.18
N GLU A 65 6.33 -2.59 -5.86
CA GLU A 65 6.62 -3.91 -5.26
C GLU A 65 5.63 -4.97 -5.74
N GLU A 66 4.33 -4.66 -5.82
CA GLU A 66 3.31 -5.56 -6.38
C GLU A 66 3.61 -5.92 -7.85
N LEU A 67 4.07 -4.95 -8.64
CA LEU A 67 4.38 -5.12 -10.06
C LEU A 67 5.61 -6.01 -10.29
N VAL A 68 6.70 -5.75 -9.56
CA VAL A 68 8.00 -6.41 -9.80
C VAL A 68 8.12 -7.71 -9.02
N HIS A 69 7.68 -7.71 -7.76
CA HIS A 69 7.87 -8.82 -6.83
C HIS A 69 6.56 -9.53 -6.45
N GLY A 70 5.42 -9.16 -7.05
CA GLY A 70 4.16 -9.83 -6.80
C GLY A 70 4.19 -11.32 -7.16
N ASP A 71 3.76 -12.15 -6.21
CA ASP A 71 3.79 -13.62 -6.29
C ASP A 71 2.97 -14.21 -7.44
N ASN A 72 1.98 -13.47 -7.94
CA ASN A 72 1.12 -13.92 -9.03
C ASN A 72 0.71 -12.76 -9.95
N ALA A 73 0.17 -13.13 -11.11
CA ALA A 73 -0.24 -12.18 -12.14
C ALA A 73 -1.27 -11.16 -11.65
N VAL A 74 -2.22 -11.55 -10.78
CA VAL A 74 -3.22 -10.62 -10.24
C VAL A 74 -2.56 -9.53 -9.40
N ARG A 75 -1.62 -9.90 -8.54
CA ARG A 75 -0.84 -8.92 -7.76
C ARG A 75 -0.07 -7.95 -8.64
N ARG A 76 0.57 -8.46 -9.70
CA ARG A 76 1.27 -7.61 -10.66
C ARG A 76 0.33 -6.64 -11.38
N VAL A 77 -0.87 -7.09 -11.73
CA VAL A 77 -1.92 -6.22 -12.30
C VAL A 77 -2.35 -5.14 -11.31
N PHE A 78 -2.49 -5.45 -10.02
CA PHE A 78 -2.72 -4.41 -9.00
C PHE A 78 -1.57 -3.40 -8.92
N GLY A 79 -0.32 -3.86 -9.08
CA GLY A 79 0.83 -2.96 -9.21
C GLY A 79 0.73 -2.01 -10.40
N VAL A 80 0.42 -2.53 -11.61
CA VAL A 80 0.19 -1.69 -12.80
C VAL A 80 -0.94 -0.69 -12.56
N ALA A 81 -2.07 -1.16 -12.04
CA ALA A 81 -3.23 -0.32 -11.78
C ALA A 81 -2.93 0.78 -10.77
N GLY A 82 -2.22 0.45 -9.68
CA GLY A 82 -1.81 1.40 -8.65
C GLY A 82 -0.86 2.48 -9.19
N LEU A 83 0.14 2.08 -9.97
CA LEU A 83 1.07 3.04 -10.60
C LEU A 83 0.36 3.94 -11.61
N THR A 84 -0.55 3.37 -12.41
CA THR A 84 -1.34 4.13 -13.39
C THR A 84 -2.25 5.14 -12.69
N TYR A 85 -2.96 4.72 -11.64
CA TYR A 85 -3.79 5.60 -10.83
C TYR A 85 -2.97 6.76 -10.25
N MET A 86 -1.79 6.48 -9.71
CA MET A 86 -0.92 7.52 -9.16
C MET A 86 -0.39 8.47 -10.22
N ALA A 87 -0.03 7.97 -11.41
CA ALA A 87 0.37 8.82 -12.53
C ALA A 87 -0.74 9.79 -12.95
N VAL A 88 -1.98 9.31 -13.05
CA VAL A 88 -3.15 10.15 -13.35
C VAL A 88 -3.35 11.20 -12.27
N GLN A 89 -3.32 10.80 -11.00
CA GLN A 89 -3.48 11.71 -9.87
C GLN A 89 -2.40 12.81 -9.81
N ILE A 90 -1.14 12.49 -10.10
CA ILE A 90 -0.04 13.46 -10.08
C ILE A 90 -0.08 14.37 -11.31
N SER A 91 -0.58 13.88 -12.44
CA SER A 91 -0.69 14.67 -13.68
C SER A 91 -1.75 15.77 -13.65
N GLY A 92 -2.66 15.75 -12.67
CA GLY A 92 -3.78 16.71 -12.59
C GLY A 92 -4.91 16.43 -13.58
N VAL A 93 -4.89 15.30 -14.30
CA VAL A 93 -5.98 14.89 -15.21
C VAL A 93 -7.28 14.53 -14.45
N ALA A 94 -7.16 14.27 -13.14
CA ALA A 94 -8.28 13.91 -12.28
C ALA A 94 -8.88 15.09 -11.49
N ASP A 95 -8.37 16.31 -11.66
CA ASP A 95 -8.83 17.54 -10.99
C ASP A 95 -9.69 18.43 -11.92
#